data_AF-A0AAV8XFK7-F1
#
_entry.id   AF-A0AAV8XFK7-F1
#
_cell.length_a   1.000
_cell.length_b   1.000
_cell.length_c   1.000
_cell.angle_alpha   90.00
_cell.angle_beta   90.00
_cell.angle_gamma   90.00
#
_symmetry.space_group_name_H-M   'P 1'
#
loop_
_entity.id
_entity.type
_entity.pdbx_description
1 polymer ?
#
loop_
_entity_poly.entity_id
_entity_poly.type
_entity_poly.pdbx_seq_one_letter_code
_entity_poly.pdbx_strand_id
1 'polypeptide(L)'
;MGPPCKCKLLCSTKFPDDVRSELFKKYWAMGSLQRQRDYLSSCVEPLQIKYRRIKVDNTREPRRQNCSFSLLNDGKTIRVCKTFIINTLGITERTIRTVIQAKSSGVGIIPEDRRGKHNNQMKMHQEMLDSIRTHINSIPRIESHYLRAKTTREFIDGGLTCRNAQEIMKFNEFPPRNLQLTMMPIHVFLIPNSTLGSLFLRRIDVINAKHTKMPLKMKRQL
;
A
#
# COMPACT_ATOMS: atom_id res chain seq x y z
N MET A 1 21.71 14.29 -6.69
CA MET A 1 22.82 13.33 -6.83
C MET A 1 23.76 13.50 -5.64
N GLY A 2 24.29 12.42 -5.07
CA GLY A 2 25.20 12.48 -3.90
C GLY A 2 26.68 12.50 -4.30
N PRO A 3 27.61 12.72 -3.35
CA PRO A 3 29.04 12.76 -3.63
C PRO A 3 29.58 11.41 -4.13
N PRO A 4 30.71 11.41 -4.87
CA PRO A 4 31.38 10.19 -5.28
C PRO A 4 31.84 9.37 -4.07
N CYS A 5 31.80 8.04 -4.17
CA CYS A 5 32.19 7.16 -3.06
C CYS A 5 33.71 6.95 -3.00
N LYS A 6 34.27 6.85 -1.79
CA LYS A 6 35.66 6.42 -1.56
C LYS A 6 35.68 4.92 -1.28
N CYS A 7 35.63 4.09 -2.32
CA CYS A 7 35.54 2.63 -2.18
C CYS A 7 36.71 1.90 -2.86
N LYS A 8 36.98 0.67 -2.42
CA LYS A 8 38.02 -0.20 -2.99
C LYS A 8 37.80 -0.57 -4.46
N LEU A 9 36.58 -0.40 -4.98
CA LEU A 9 36.21 -0.70 -6.36
C LEU A 9 36.51 0.45 -7.33
N LEU A 10 37.02 1.58 -6.83
CA LEU A 10 37.38 2.78 -7.60
C LEU A 10 36.24 3.26 -8.51
N CYS A 11 35.00 3.22 -7.99
CA CYS A 11 33.82 3.53 -8.80
C CYS A 11 33.84 4.94 -9.40
N SER A 12 34.41 5.91 -8.68
CA SER A 12 34.54 7.31 -9.14
C SER A 12 35.46 7.46 -10.35
N THR A 13 36.48 6.60 -10.48
CA THR A 13 37.38 6.61 -11.64
C THR A 13 36.73 5.96 -12.86
N LYS A 14 35.85 4.97 -12.65
CA LYS A 14 35.16 4.25 -13.72
C LYS A 14 33.96 5.01 -14.29
N PHE A 15 33.41 5.92 -13.51
CA PHE A 15 32.21 6.69 -13.84
C PHE A 15 32.47 8.17 -13.53
N PRO A 16 32.86 8.97 -14.54
CA PRO A 16 32.99 10.41 -14.38
C PRO A 16 31.62 11.06 -14.09
N ASP A 17 31.64 12.29 -13.59
CA ASP A 17 30.44 12.99 -13.15
C ASP A 17 29.43 13.26 -14.29
N ASP A 18 29.90 13.39 -15.53
CA ASP A 18 29.04 13.53 -16.72
C ASP A 18 28.19 12.26 -16.94
N VAL A 19 28.83 11.10 -16.91
CA VAL A 19 28.16 9.79 -17.04
C VAL A 19 27.22 9.55 -15.86
N ARG A 20 27.61 9.93 -14.64
CA ARG A 20 26.74 9.86 -13.45
C ARG A 20 25.48 10.71 -13.64
N SER A 21 25.64 11.91 -14.17
CA SER A 21 24.54 12.83 -14.44
C SER A 21 23.60 12.31 -15.53
N GLU A 22 24.15 11.68 -16.57
CA GLU A 22 23.37 11.04 -17.62
C GLU A 22 22.57 9.84 -17.08
N LEU A 23 23.21 8.97 -16.28
CA LEU A 23 22.54 7.85 -15.61
C LEU A 23 21.41 8.32 -14.70
N PHE A 24 21.65 9.40 -13.93
CA PHE A 24 20.62 10.01 -13.10
C PHE A 24 19.43 10.49 -13.95
N LYS A 25 19.69 11.24 -15.03
CA LYS A 25 18.65 11.73 -15.94
C LYS A 25 17.85 10.57 -16.55
N LYS A 26 18.53 9.54 -17.10
CA LYS A 26 17.90 8.34 -17.66
C LYS A 26 17.03 7.62 -16.64
N TYR A 27 17.49 7.50 -15.40
CA TYR A 27 16.75 6.84 -14.33
C TYR A 27 15.46 7.57 -13.97
N TRP A 28 15.52 8.89 -13.80
CA TRP A 28 14.36 9.69 -13.43
C TRP A 28 13.42 9.96 -14.61
N ALA A 29 13.92 10.00 -15.84
CA ALA A 29 13.12 10.13 -17.06
C ALA A 29 12.14 8.96 -17.27
N MET A 30 12.35 7.80 -16.66
CA MET A 30 11.42 6.68 -16.74
C MET A 30 10.01 7.00 -16.18
N GLY A 31 9.90 7.94 -15.24
CA GLY A 31 8.64 8.45 -14.65
C GLY A 31 7.82 7.45 -13.82
N SER A 32 7.89 6.16 -14.11
CA SER A 32 7.19 5.09 -13.40
C SER A 32 8.07 4.44 -12.34
N LEU A 33 7.58 4.39 -11.10
CA LEU A 33 8.23 3.71 -9.98
C LEU A 33 8.48 2.23 -10.27
N GLN A 34 7.61 1.57 -11.03
CA GLN A 34 7.79 0.18 -11.40
C GLN A 34 8.99 0.01 -12.34
N ARG A 35 9.07 0.80 -13.41
CA ARG A 35 10.20 0.79 -14.37
C ARG A 35 11.53 1.10 -13.68
N GLN A 36 11.52 2.04 -12.74
CA GLN A 36 12.69 2.37 -11.92
C GLN A 36 13.16 1.19 -11.07
N ARG A 37 12.23 0.42 -10.50
CA ARG A 37 12.57 -0.80 -9.75
C ARG A 37 13.08 -1.90 -10.68
N ASP A 38 12.45 -2.08 -11.84
CA ASP A 38 12.85 -3.09 -12.83
C ASP A 38 14.28 -2.84 -13.33
N TYR A 39 14.59 -1.58 -13.65
CA TYR A 39 15.96 -1.15 -13.92
C TYR A 39 16.90 -1.48 -12.76
N LEU A 40 16.53 -1.10 -11.53
CA LEU A 40 17.37 -1.40 -10.36
C LEU A 40 17.55 -2.91 -10.13
N SER A 41 16.58 -3.75 -10.50
CA SER A 41 16.68 -5.21 -10.43
C SER A 41 17.66 -5.77 -11.46
N SER A 42 17.78 -5.16 -12.64
CA SER A 42 18.81 -5.51 -13.62
C SER A 42 20.22 -5.18 -13.11
N CYS A 43 20.36 -4.13 -12.30
CA CYS A 43 21.64 -3.73 -11.69
C CYS A 43 22.05 -4.56 -10.47
N VAL A 44 21.19 -5.46 -9.98
CA VAL A 44 21.40 -6.22 -8.75
C VAL A 44 21.44 -7.70 -9.05
N GLU A 45 22.54 -8.37 -8.73
CA GLU A 45 22.67 -9.82 -8.95
C GLU A 45 22.95 -10.55 -7.64
N PRO A 46 22.29 -11.70 -7.36
CA PRO A 46 22.64 -12.53 -6.22
C PRO A 46 24.04 -13.12 -6.41
N LEU A 47 24.91 -12.91 -5.42
CA LEU A 47 26.28 -13.40 -5.45
C LEU A 47 26.28 -14.92 -5.26
N GLN A 48 26.60 -15.65 -6.32
CA GLN A 48 26.80 -17.09 -6.26
C GLN A 48 28.16 -17.39 -5.61
N ILE A 49 28.14 -18.01 -4.43
CA ILE A 49 29.34 -18.40 -3.69
C ILE A 49 29.51 -19.92 -3.88
N LYS A 50 30.71 -20.36 -4.24
CA LYS A 50 31.03 -21.79 -4.47
C LYS A 50 30.61 -22.70 -3.31
N TYR A 51 30.81 -22.22 -2.08
CA TYR A 51 30.43 -22.95 -0.86
C TYR A 51 29.65 -22.03 0.07
N ARG A 52 28.42 -22.43 0.42
CA ARG A 52 27.64 -21.79 1.48
C ARG A 52 27.42 -22.78 2.61
N ARG A 53 27.92 -22.46 3.80
CA ARG A 53 27.61 -23.21 5.02
C ARG A 53 26.20 -22.83 5.48
N ILE A 54 25.23 -23.71 5.25
CA ILE A 54 23.88 -23.59 5.80
C ILE A 54 23.85 -24.43 7.08
N LYS A 55 23.53 -23.82 8.22
CA LYS A 55 23.29 -24.60 9.45
C LYS A 55 21.96 -25.33 9.25
N VAL A 56 21.98 -26.65 9.40
CA VAL A 56 20.80 -27.53 9.23
C VAL A 56 19.86 -27.46 10.44
N ASP A 57 20.30 -26.80 11.52
CA ASP A 57 19.45 -26.54 12.68
C ASP A 57 18.30 -25.59 12.29
N ASN A 58 17.10 -26.15 12.20
CA ASN A 58 15.85 -25.47 11.83
C ASN A 58 15.40 -24.39 12.82
N THR A 59 16.20 -24.07 13.84
CA THR A 59 15.90 -22.99 14.79
C THR A 59 15.90 -21.60 14.17
N ARG A 60 16.57 -21.36 13.03
CA ARG A 60 16.63 -20.03 12.38
C ARG A 60 16.65 -20.10 10.86
N GLU A 61 15.96 -19.15 10.22
CA GLU A 61 16.03 -18.98 8.77
C GLU A 61 17.48 -18.69 8.31
N PRO A 62 17.96 -19.32 7.23
CA PRO A 62 19.27 -19.03 6.67
C PRO A 62 19.43 -17.55 6.31
N ARG A 63 20.61 -16.99 6.57
CA ARG A 63 20.91 -15.61 6.16
C ARG A 63 20.75 -15.48 4.64
N ARG A 64 20.06 -14.42 4.21
CA ARG A 64 19.86 -14.10 2.80
C ARG A 64 21.20 -13.97 2.05
N GLN A 65 21.17 -14.33 0.78
CA GLN A 65 22.33 -14.26 -0.11
C GLN A 65 22.82 -12.81 -0.21
N ASN A 66 24.14 -12.62 -0.27
CA ASN A 66 24.70 -11.31 -0.60
C ASN A 66 24.40 -10.99 -2.07
N CYS A 67 24.31 -9.70 -2.40
CA CYS A 67 24.12 -9.24 -3.78
C CYS A 67 25.35 -8.43 -4.25
N SER A 68 25.69 -8.57 -5.53
CA SER A 68 26.56 -7.68 -6.27
C SER A 68 25.74 -6.60 -6.99
N PHE A 69 26.38 -5.46 -7.21
CA PHE A 69 25.79 -4.31 -7.88
C PHE A 69 26.61 -3.99 -9.13
N SER A 70 25.95 -3.79 -10.25
CA SER A 70 26.57 -3.47 -11.54
C SER A 70 25.81 -2.35 -12.25
N LEU A 71 26.54 -1.53 -12.99
CA LEU A 71 25.97 -0.49 -13.86
C LEU A 71 26.54 -0.65 -15.26
N LEU A 72 25.73 -0.32 -16.26
CA LEU A 72 26.15 -0.31 -17.66
C LEU A 72 26.89 0.99 -17.96
N ASN A 73 28.08 0.88 -18.55
CA ASN A 73 28.82 1.99 -19.12
C ASN A 73 29.38 1.57 -20.49
N ASP A 74 29.08 2.31 -21.55
CA ASP A 74 29.52 2.02 -22.93
C ASP A 74 29.34 0.54 -23.34
N GLY A 75 28.18 -0.04 -23.02
CA GLY A 75 27.86 -1.44 -23.33
C GLY A 75 28.52 -2.49 -22.43
N LYS A 76 29.36 -2.09 -21.47
CA LYS A 76 30.02 -2.99 -20.52
C LYS A 76 29.37 -2.90 -19.14
N THR A 77 29.11 -4.05 -18.53
CA THR A 77 28.60 -4.13 -17.15
C THR A 77 29.77 -4.03 -16.16
N ILE A 78 29.83 -2.92 -15.43
CA ILE A 78 30.90 -2.63 -14.48
C ILE A 78 30.39 -2.83 -13.06
N ARG A 79 31.10 -3.62 -12.26
CA ARG A 79 30.78 -3.81 -10.84
C ARG A 79 31.05 -2.53 -10.04
N VAL A 80 30.06 -2.14 -9.26
CA VAL A 80 30.09 -0.95 -8.40
C VAL A 80 29.70 -1.30 -6.96
N CYS A 81 29.96 -0.39 -6.02
CA CYS A 81 29.49 -0.55 -4.65
C CYS A 81 28.05 -0.05 -4.49
N LYS A 82 27.39 -0.53 -3.44
CA LYS A 82 26.02 -0.11 -3.08
C LYS A 82 25.89 1.40 -2.90
N THR A 83 26.84 2.01 -2.19
CA THR A 83 26.85 3.46 -1.93
C THR A 83 26.99 4.28 -3.21
N PHE A 84 27.72 3.77 -4.20
CA PHE A 84 27.82 4.41 -5.50
C PHE A 84 26.47 4.48 -6.20
N ILE A 85 25.73 3.36 -6.29
CA ILE A 85 24.39 3.34 -6.90
C ILE A 85 23.43 4.28 -6.16
N ILE A 86 23.42 4.25 -4.83
CA ILE A 86 22.60 5.13 -3.99
C ILE A 86 22.88 6.60 -4.34
N ASN A 87 24.14 6.99 -4.37
CA ASN A 87 24.53 8.38 -4.61
C ASN A 87 24.30 8.80 -6.07
N THR A 88 24.62 7.94 -7.04
CA THR A 88 24.47 8.21 -8.48
C THR A 88 23.01 8.33 -8.86
N LEU A 89 22.14 7.42 -8.42
CA LEU A 89 20.71 7.45 -8.74
C LEU A 89 19.91 8.37 -7.81
N GLY A 90 20.48 8.79 -6.68
CA GLY A 90 19.80 9.64 -5.68
C GLY A 90 18.66 8.91 -4.97
N ILE A 91 18.82 7.61 -4.72
CA ILE A 91 17.80 6.76 -4.09
C ILE A 91 18.17 6.43 -2.65
N THR A 92 17.20 6.00 -1.85
CA THR A 92 17.46 5.56 -0.47
C THR A 92 17.83 4.08 -0.41
N GLU A 93 18.53 3.68 0.65
CA GLU A 93 18.85 2.26 0.86
C GLU A 93 17.61 1.35 0.90
N ARG A 94 16.47 1.89 1.34
CA ARG A 94 15.20 1.16 1.43
C ARG A 94 14.76 0.63 0.07
N THR A 95 14.92 1.41 -1.01
CA THR A 95 14.47 1.00 -2.35
C THR A 95 15.26 -0.22 -2.84
N ILE A 96 16.58 -0.21 -2.62
CA ILE A 96 17.46 -1.34 -2.94
C ILE A 96 17.05 -2.59 -2.15
N ARG A 97 16.77 -2.46 -0.84
CA ARG A 97 16.34 -3.61 0.00
C ARG A 97 15.03 -4.21 -0.50
N THR A 98 14.07 -3.37 -0.91
CA THR A 98 12.80 -3.83 -1.49
C THR A 98 13.03 -4.62 -2.78
N VAL A 99 13.89 -4.13 -3.67
CA VAL A 99 14.21 -4.83 -4.92
C VAL A 99 14.91 -6.16 -4.67
N ILE A 100 15.89 -6.20 -3.76
CA ILE A 100 16.56 -7.46 -3.37
C ILE A 100 15.57 -8.47 -2.80
N GLN A 101 14.65 -8.01 -1.95
CA GLN A 101 13.63 -8.88 -1.37
C GLN A 101 12.69 -9.44 -2.44
N ALA A 102 12.21 -8.60 -3.34
CA ALA A 102 11.38 -9.02 -4.47
C ALA A 102 12.09 -10.06 -5.35
N LYS A 103 13.37 -9.83 -5.68
CA LYS A 103 14.17 -10.74 -6.49
C LYS A 103 14.41 -12.09 -5.79
N SER A 104 14.52 -12.08 -4.47
CA SER A 104 14.67 -13.29 -3.66
C SER A 104 13.41 -14.16 -3.60
N SER A 105 12.23 -13.58 -3.85
CA SER A 105 10.95 -14.30 -3.87
C SER A 105 10.73 -15.16 -5.12
N GLY A 106 11.68 -15.20 -6.06
CA GLY A 106 11.70 -16.16 -7.18
C GLY A 106 10.81 -15.81 -8.38
N VAL A 107 9.97 -14.77 -8.29
CA VAL A 107 8.99 -14.42 -9.34
C VAL A 107 9.63 -13.72 -10.55
N GLY A 108 10.91 -13.32 -10.49
CA GLY A 108 11.62 -12.63 -11.58
C GLY A 108 11.11 -11.22 -11.89
N ILE A 109 9.86 -10.93 -11.54
CA ILE A 109 9.14 -9.68 -11.70
C ILE A 109 8.99 -9.04 -10.33
N ILE A 110 9.27 -7.74 -10.25
CA ILE A 110 9.08 -6.98 -9.01
C ILE A 110 7.59 -6.75 -8.82
N PRO A 111 7.02 -7.07 -7.64
CA PRO A 111 5.60 -6.87 -7.40
C PRO A 111 5.23 -5.39 -7.53
N GLU A 112 4.11 -5.15 -8.20
CA GLU A 112 3.56 -3.81 -8.42
C GLU A 112 3.35 -3.08 -7.08
N ASP A 113 3.52 -1.75 -7.07
CA ASP A 113 3.19 -0.96 -5.90
C ASP A 113 1.66 -0.94 -5.66
N ARG A 114 1.24 -1.65 -4.61
CA ARG A 114 -0.16 -1.74 -4.19
C ARG A 114 -0.48 -0.83 -3.00
N ARG A 115 0.34 0.19 -2.71
CA ARG A 115 -0.01 1.20 -1.70
C ARG A 115 -1.37 1.83 -2.00
N GLY A 116 -2.21 1.94 -0.98
CA GLY A 116 -3.59 2.43 -1.11
C GLY A 116 -4.55 1.49 -1.83
N LYS A 117 -4.04 0.49 -2.56
CA LYS A 117 -4.80 -0.52 -3.31
C LYS A 117 -5.01 -1.80 -2.49
N HIS A 118 -5.34 -1.67 -1.19
CA HIS A 118 -5.82 -2.81 -0.44
C HIS A 118 -7.34 -2.89 -0.60
N ASN A 119 -7.89 -4.01 -1.07
CA ASN A 119 -9.36 -4.20 -1.14
C ASN A 119 -9.99 -4.42 0.26
N ASN A 120 -9.25 -4.08 1.32
CA ASN A 120 -9.65 -4.18 2.72
C ASN A 120 -10.30 -2.88 3.24
N GLN A 121 -10.63 -1.95 2.34
CA GLN A 121 -11.43 -0.78 2.72
C GLN A 121 -12.88 -1.20 2.78
N MET A 122 -13.56 -0.90 3.90
CA MET A 122 -14.99 -1.11 4.00
C MET A 122 -15.69 -0.23 2.95
N LYS A 123 -16.34 -0.87 1.98
CA LYS A 123 -17.11 -0.17 0.95
C LYS A 123 -18.51 0.04 1.49
N MET A 124 -19.07 1.24 1.32
CA MET A 124 -20.47 1.46 1.64
C MET A 124 -21.37 0.71 0.66
N HIS A 125 -22.55 0.32 1.12
CA HIS A 125 -23.55 -0.29 0.24
C HIS A 125 -23.93 0.67 -0.88
N GLN A 126 -24.13 0.15 -2.09
CA GLN A 126 -24.41 0.96 -3.27
C GLN A 126 -25.67 1.81 -3.09
N GLU A 127 -26.71 1.26 -2.46
CA GLU A 127 -27.94 1.99 -2.13
C GLU A 127 -27.69 3.22 -1.24
N MET A 128 -26.74 3.13 -0.30
CA MET A 128 -26.37 4.26 0.53
C MET A 128 -25.63 5.32 -0.29
N LEU A 129 -24.74 4.91 -1.20
CA LEU A 129 -24.08 5.84 -2.12
C LEU A 129 -25.09 6.55 -3.03
N ASP A 130 -26.09 5.82 -3.51
CA ASP A 130 -27.14 6.37 -4.36
C ASP A 130 -28.04 7.32 -3.59
N SER A 131 -28.40 7.01 -2.34
CA SER A 131 -29.14 7.92 -1.46
C SER A 131 -28.39 9.24 -1.24
N ILE A 132 -27.07 9.19 -1.06
CA ILE A 132 -26.23 10.38 -0.91
C ILE A 132 -26.17 11.18 -2.21
N ARG A 133 -26.03 10.52 -3.36
CA ARG A 133 -26.04 11.19 -4.69
C ARG A 133 -27.38 11.89 -4.93
N THR A 134 -28.49 11.21 -4.65
CA THR A 134 -29.84 11.79 -4.76
C THR A 134 -29.99 13.02 -3.87
N HIS A 135 -29.49 12.95 -2.63
CA HIS A 135 -29.51 14.10 -1.73
C HIS A 135 -28.64 15.27 -2.21
N ILE A 136 -27.41 15.00 -2.68
CA ILE A 136 -26.53 16.04 -3.25
C ILE A 136 -27.22 16.73 -4.44
N ASN A 137 -27.95 15.97 -5.26
CA ASN A 137 -28.64 16.50 -6.43
C ASN A 137 -29.95 17.21 -6.10
N SER A 138 -30.53 17.01 -4.91
CA SER A 138 -31.71 17.77 -4.48
C SER A 138 -31.37 19.19 -4.00
N ILE A 139 -30.09 19.50 -3.77
CA ILE A 139 -29.67 20.85 -3.37
C ILE A 139 -29.71 21.75 -4.61
N PRO A 140 -30.40 22.91 -4.56
CA PRO A 140 -30.48 23.81 -5.69
C PRO A 140 -29.10 24.35 -6.06
N ARG A 141 -28.82 24.38 -7.36
CA ARG A 141 -27.55 24.87 -7.90
C ARG A 141 -27.77 26.23 -8.56
N ILE A 142 -26.75 27.08 -8.46
CA ILE A 142 -26.73 28.44 -8.95
C ILE A 142 -25.59 28.56 -9.95
N GLU A 143 -25.85 29.17 -11.09
CA GLU A 143 -24.81 29.49 -12.06
C GLU A 143 -23.92 30.63 -11.56
N SER A 144 -22.63 30.60 -11.91
CA SER A 144 -21.74 31.73 -11.63
C SER A 144 -22.19 33.00 -12.37
N HIS A 145 -22.79 33.94 -11.65
CA HIS A 145 -23.30 35.20 -12.16
C HIS A 145 -22.27 35.98 -13.01
N TYR A 146 -20.98 35.90 -12.65
CA TYR A 146 -19.89 36.64 -13.31
C TYR A 146 -19.23 35.91 -14.49
N LEU A 147 -19.48 34.60 -14.67
CA LEU A 147 -18.74 33.76 -15.63
C LEU A 147 -19.64 32.99 -16.61
N ARG A 148 -20.93 33.36 -16.72
CA ARG A 148 -21.92 32.69 -17.59
C ARG A 148 -21.47 32.52 -19.04
N ALA A 149 -20.71 33.48 -19.59
CA ALA A 149 -20.20 33.40 -20.97
C ALA A 149 -18.97 32.48 -21.15
N LYS A 150 -18.30 32.08 -20.06
CA LYS A 150 -17.01 31.36 -20.11
C LYS A 150 -17.08 29.93 -19.59
N THR A 151 -18.06 29.59 -18.74
CA THR A 151 -18.16 28.25 -18.14
C THR A 151 -19.60 27.82 -17.88
N THR A 152 -19.89 26.53 -18.05
CA THR A 152 -21.17 25.87 -17.69
C THR A 152 -21.16 25.27 -16.27
N ARG A 153 -20.27 25.76 -15.39
CA ARG A 153 -20.13 25.21 -14.03
C ARG A 153 -21.23 25.78 -13.13
N GLU A 154 -21.89 24.88 -12.40
CA GLU A 154 -22.91 25.23 -11.40
C GLU A 154 -22.32 25.11 -10.00
N PHE A 155 -22.78 25.98 -9.10
CA PHE A 155 -22.27 26.10 -7.73
C PHE A 155 -23.41 25.94 -6.73
N ILE A 156 -23.07 25.50 -5.52
CA ILE A 156 -24.01 25.51 -4.40
C ILE A 156 -23.91 26.90 -3.75
N ASP A 157 -25.03 27.44 -3.28
CA ASP A 157 -25.06 28.73 -2.60
C ASP A 157 -24.12 28.75 -1.37
N GLY A 158 -23.35 29.83 -1.22
CA GLY A 158 -22.41 29.98 -0.10
C GLY A 158 -23.08 30.17 1.26
N GLY A 159 -24.37 30.54 1.28
CA GLY A 159 -25.19 30.64 2.49
C GLY A 159 -25.74 29.31 3.00
N LEU A 160 -25.50 28.21 2.28
CA LEU A 160 -26.10 26.92 2.59
C LEU A 160 -25.35 26.25 3.75
N THR A 161 -25.95 26.28 4.94
CA THR A 161 -25.39 25.62 6.13
C THR A 161 -25.71 24.12 6.14
N CYS A 162 -24.96 23.33 6.92
CA CYS A 162 -25.26 21.91 7.12
C CYS A 162 -26.69 21.65 7.60
N ARG A 163 -27.27 22.58 8.39
CA ARG A 163 -28.66 22.49 8.85
C ARG A 163 -29.64 22.62 7.69
N ASN A 164 -29.44 23.62 6.83
CA ASN A 164 -30.31 23.86 5.68
C ASN A 164 -30.25 22.67 4.70
N ALA A 165 -29.06 22.09 4.49
CA ALA A 165 -28.90 20.87 3.70
C ALA A 165 -29.70 19.70 4.29
N GLN A 166 -29.66 19.50 5.61
CA GLN A 166 -30.44 18.45 6.29
C GLN A 166 -31.95 18.69 6.20
N GLU A 167 -32.41 19.93 6.19
CA GLU A 167 -33.82 20.27 6.02
C GLU A 167 -34.32 19.96 4.61
N ILE A 168 -33.53 20.25 3.57
CA ILE A 168 -33.81 19.86 2.18
C ILE A 168 -33.97 18.33 2.06
N MET A 169 -33.20 17.56 2.83
CA MET A 169 -33.29 16.09 2.87
C MET A 169 -34.59 15.59 3.48
N LYS A 170 -35.18 16.32 4.44
CA LYS A 170 -36.43 15.91 5.11
C LYS A 170 -37.68 16.17 4.27
N PHE A 171 -37.63 17.16 3.38
CA PHE A 171 -38.75 17.51 2.49
C PHE A 171 -38.97 16.49 1.36
N ASN A 172 -37.91 15.77 0.96
CA ASN A 172 -37.99 14.65 0.03
C ASN A 172 -38.16 13.36 0.84
N GLU A 173 -39.41 13.00 1.14
CA GLU A 173 -39.80 11.80 1.90
C GLU A 173 -39.00 10.56 1.50
N PHE A 174 -38.06 10.15 2.37
CA PHE A 174 -37.57 8.79 2.38
C PHE A 174 -38.67 7.92 3.00
N PRO A 175 -39.12 6.83 2.35
CA PRO A 175 -40.02 5.90 3.02
C PRO A 175 -39.32 5.40 4.29
N PRO A 176 -40.02 5.33 5.43
CA PRO A 176 -39.44 4.76 6.63
C PRO A 176 -39.03 3.32 6.33
N ARG A 177 -37.79 2.97 6.67
CA ARG A 177 -37.38 1.56 6.76
C ARG A 177 -38.22 0.88 7.84
N ASN A 178 -39.39 0.39 7.45
CA ASN A 178 -40.15 -0.60 8.21
C ASN A 178 -39.38 -1.92 8.14
N LEU A 179 -38.31 -2.03 8.92
CA LEU A 179 -37.80 -3.34 9.30
C LEU A 179 -38.74 -3.85 10.39
N GLN A 180 -39.85 -4.47 9.98
CA GLN A 180 -40.59 -5.34 10.90
C GLN A 180 -39.63 -6.44 11.31
N LEU A 181 -39.07 -6.31 12.52
CA LEU A 181 -38.52 -7.42 13.27
C LEU A 181 -39.69 -8.37 13.57
N THR A 182 -40.02 -9.24 12.61
CA THR A 182 -40.81 -10.42 12.93
C THR A 182 -39.94 -11.29 13.82
N MET A 183 -40.31 -11.35 15.10
CA MET A 183 -39.80 -12.36 16.01
C MET A 183 -40.15 -13.72 15.42
N MET A 184 -39.17 -14.41 14.85
CA MET A 184 -39.34 -15.84 14.57
C MET A 184 -39.22 -16.57 15.91
N PRO A 185 -40.25 -17.31 16.34
CA PRO A 185 -40.13 -18.14 17.53
C PRO A 185 -39.09 -19.23 17.27
N ILE A 186 -38.31 -19.49 18.32
CA ILE A 186 -37.37 -20.61 18.39
C ILE A 186 -38.18 -21.90 18.19
N HIS A 187 -38.19 -22.43 16.97
CA HIS A 187 -38.57 -23.81 16.74
C HIS A 187 -37.30 -24.60 16.51
N VAL A 188 -36.90 -25.30 17.57
CA VAL A 188 -36.02 -26.46 17.51
C VAL A 188 -36.69 -27.44 16.54
N PHE A 189 -36.05 -27.71 15.40
CA PHE A 189 -36.33 -28.90 14.62
C PHE A 189 -35.01 -29.62 14.35
N LEU A 190 -34.92 -30.78 15.00
CA LEU A 190 -33.88 -31.79 14.86
C LEU A 190 -33.82 -32.25 13.41
N ILE A 191 -32.67 -32.11 12.76
CA ILE A 191 -32.36 -32.87 11.54
C ILE A 191 -31.48 -34.05 11.98
N PRO A 192 -31.87 -35.30 11.67
CA PRO A 192 -31.09 -36.47 12.05
C PRO A 192 -29.84 -36.60 11.20
N ASN A 193 -28.79 -37.10 11.85
CA ASN A 193 -27.54 -37.57 11.28
C ASN A 193 -27.74 -38.52 10.10
N SER A 194 -26.97 -38.31 9.02
CA SER A 194 -26.25 -39.39 8.35
C SER A 194 -25.12 -38.84 7.46
N THR A 195 -23.89 -39.13 7.90
CA THR A 195 -22.73 -39.63 7.10
C THR A 195 -22.42 -39.01 5.74
N LEU A 196 -21.19 -38.66 5.34
CA LEU A 196 -19.81 -38.82 5.83
C LEU A 196 -18.95 -38.05 4.80
N GLY A 197 -17.97 -37.26 5.24
CA GLY A 197 -17.07 -36.55 4.32
C GLY A 197 -16.14 -35.55 5.01
N SER A 198 -15.23 -36.07 5.82
CA SER A 198 -14.07 -35.37 6.40
C SER A 198 -13.12 -34.92 5.25
N LEU A 199 -12.25 -33.90 5.28
CA LEU A 199 -11.35 -33.27 6.25
C LEU A 199 -10.90 -31.91 5.64
N PHE A 200 -10.85 -30.81 6.41
CA PHE A 200 -9.63 -30.03 6.68
C PHE A 200 -9.96 -28.76 7.51
N LEU A 201 -9.69 -28.83 8.81
CA LEU A 201 -9.73 -27.69 9.72
C LEU A 201 -8.43 -26.88 9.61
N ARG A 202 -8.51 -25.61 9.19
CA ARG A 202 -7.48 -24.62 9.54
C ARG A 202 -7.92 -23.85 10.78
N ARG A 203 -7.18 -24.13 11.85
CA ARG A 203 -6.98 -23.35 13.09
C ARG A 203 -7.13 -21.84 12.84
N ILE A 204 -8.17 -21.24 13.42
CA ILE A 204 -8.22 -19.81 13.74
C ILE A 204 -8.03 -19.75 15.24
N ASP A 205 -6.88 -19.22 15.67
CA ASP A 205 -6.56 -19.04 17.08
C ASP A 205 -7.52 -18.00 17.68
N VAL A 206 -8.29 -18.46 18.66
CA VAL A 206 -9.15 -17.68 19.52
C VAL A 206 -8.26 -16.84 20.44
N ILE A 207 -8.31 -15.51 20.29
CA ILE A 207 -7.76 -14.58 21.27
C ILE A 207 -8.70 -14.59 22.47
N ASN A 208 -8.33 -15.33 23.50
CA ASN A 208 -8.97 -15.28 24.82
C ASN A 208 -8.71 -13.91 25.47
N ALA A 209 -9.77 -13.12 25.61
CA ALA A 209 -9.79 -11.90 26.42
C ALA A 209 -9.63 -12.26 27.90
N LYS A 210 -8.49 -11.90 28.49
CA LYS A 210 -8.29 -11.94 29.94
C LYS A 210 -8.94 -10.71 30.56
N HIS A 211 -9.95 -10.94 31.40
CA HIS A 211 -10.42 -9.96 32.38
C HIS A 211 -9.25 -9.55 33.29
N THR A 212 -8.88 -8.28 33.28
CA THR A 212 -8.02 -7.68 34.31
C THR A 212 -8.82 -6.65 35.10
N LYS A 213 -8.98 -6.94 36.40
CA LYS A 213 -9.57 -6.09 37.43
C LYS A 213 -8.90 -4.71 37.48
N MET A 214 -9.70 -3.65 37.54
CA MET A 214 -9.24 -2.31 37.89
C MET A 214 -8.88 -2.23 39.38
N PRO A 215 -7.74 -1.60 39.77
CA PRO A 215 -7.50 -1.22 41.15
C PRO A 215 -8.07 0.18 41.44
N LEU A 216 -8.90 0.27 42.48
CA LEU A 216 -9.32 1.50 43.14
C LEU A 216 -8.09 2.19 43.75
N LYS A 217 -7.76 3.41 43.30
CA LYS A 217 -6.81 4.30 43.99
C LYS A 217 -7.56 5.19 44.98
N MET A 218 -7.34 4.95 46.27
CA MET A 218 -7.67 5.88 47.36
C MET A 218 -6.88 7.19 47.17
N LYS A 219 -7.58 8.32 47.18
CA LYS A 219 -6.99 9.66 47.35
C LYS A 219 -6.68 9.86 48.84
N ARG A 220 -5.42 10.11 49.19
CA ARG A 220 -5.03 10.75 50.46
C ARG A 220 -5.25 12.25 50.31
N GLN A 221 -6.00 12.82 51.25
CA GLN A 221 -6.15 14.27 51.43
C GLN A 221 -4.84 14.85 51.97
N LEU A 222 -4.45 16.01 51.43
CA LEU A 222 -3.73 17.05 52.14
C LEU A 222 -4.76 18.07 52.61
#